data_AF-A0A8C4T1Z1-F1
#
_entry.id   AF-A0A8C4T1Z1-F1
#
_cell.length_a   1.000
_cell.length_b   1.000
_cell.length_c   1.000
_cell.angle_alpha   90.00
_cell.angle_beta   90.00
_cell.angle_gamma   90.00
#
_symmetry.space_group_name_H-M   'P 1'
#
loop_
_entity.id
_entity.type
_entity.pdbx_description
1 polymer ?
#
loop_
_entity_poly.entity_id
_entity_poly.type
_entity_poly.pdbx_seq_one_letter_code
_entity_poly.pdbx_strand_id
1 'polypeptide(L)'
;MFCYLIYTPYFCPLTLDINTAHRVLFLSEGNKKVTREGTETEYPDHPHRFKCWSQILCRKALTGTRCYWEVECSGDNLMIGVAYKGLSRKGVGRECGLGYNDKSWSVYLDWPAGSLSFYSVSHTMTLLHRFNTSFTEPLYLGFWLHLNCSVTISHLTPCDH
;
A
#
# COMPACT_ATOMS: atom_id res chain seq x y z
N MET A 1 -10.48 6.80 21.16
CA MET A 1 -11.15 8.12 21.17
C MET A 1 -10.18 9.31 21.04
N PHE A 2 -9.08 9.40 21.81
CA PHE A 2 -8.15 10.55 21.73
C PHE A 2 -7.27 10.66 20.46
N CYS A 3 -6.85 9.56 19.84
CA CYS A 3 -6.11 9.63 18.56
C CYS A 3 -6.98 10.17 17.40
N TYR A 4 -8.29 9.90 17.43
CA TYR A 4 -9.19 10.15 16.31
C TYR A 4 -9.39 11.65 16.02
N LEU A 5 -9.47 12.49 17.05
CA LEU A 5 -9.66 13.94 16.90
C LEU A 5 -8.42 14.70 16.41
N ILE A 6 -7.23 14.10 16.51
CA ILE A 6 -5.96 14.76 16.15
C ILE A 6 -5.63 14.56 14.66
N TYR A 7 -6.07 13.44 14.06
CA TYR A 7 -5.66 13.05 12.70
C TYR A 7 -6.72 13.30 11.60
N THR A 8 -7.96 13.60 11.97
CA THR A 8 -9.03 14.02 11.05
C THR A 8 -8.62 15.13 10.07
N PRO A 9 -7.91 16.21 10.45
CA PRO A 9 -7.51 17.25 9.48
C PRO A 9 -6.46 16.77 8.47
N TYR A 10 -5.82 15.62 8.70
CA TYR A 10 -4.82 15.03 7.80
C TYR A 10 -5.34 13.81 7.04
N PHE A 11 -6.60 13.43 7.22
CA PHE A 11 -7.17 12.25 6.59
C PHE A 11 -7.20 12.37 5.07
N CYS A 12 -6.68 11.33 4.42
CA CYS A 12 -6.61 11.24 2.97
C CYS A 12 -7.68 10.27 2.44
N PRO A 13 -8.67 10.74 1.67
CA PRO A 13 -9.64 9.87 1.04
C PRO A 13 -9.00 9.10 -0.13
N LEU A 14 -8.51 7.90 0.16
CA LEU A 14 -7.80 7.05 -0.81
C LEU A 14 -8.72 6.08 -1.54
N THR A 15 -8.41 5.79 -2.80
CA THR A 15 -9.06 4.75 -3.60
C THR A 15 -8.00 3.96 -4.34
N LEU A 16 -8.24 2.66 -4.53
CA LEU A 16 -7.37 1.77 -5.28
C LEU A 16 -7.46 2.06 -6.78
N ASP A 17 -6.31 2.02 -7.47
CA ASP A 17 -6.25 2.18 -8.93
C ASP A 17 -6.22 0.82 -9.63
N ILE A 18 -7.38 0.43 -10.17
CA ILE A 18 -7.56 -0.79 -10.97
C ILE A 18 -6.58 -0.89 -12.15
N ASN A 19 -6.09 0.24 -12.68
CA ASN A 19 -5.15 0.25 -13.80
C ASN A 19 -3.72 -0.11 -13.40
N THR A 20 -3.43 -0.13 -12.09
CA THR A 20 -2.15 -0.57 -11.55
C THR A 20 -2.19 -2.00 -11.06
N ALA A 21 -3.37 -2.49 -10.66
CA ALA A 21 -3.59 -3.79 -10.02
C ALA A 21 -3.02 -4.97 -10.82
N HIS A 22 -2.21 -5.81 -10.20
CA HIS A 22 -1.88 -7.10 -10.79
C HIS A 22 -3.15 -7.92 -11.08
N ARG A 23 -3.13 -8.76 -12.12
CA ARG A 23 -4.32 -9.51 -12.54
C ARG A 23 -4.83 -10.51 -11.50
N VAL A 24 -3.99 -10.97 -10.59
CA VAL A 24 -4.42 -11.86 -9.48
C VAL A 24 -5.11 -11.13 -8.33
N LEU A 25 -5.22 -9.80 -8.39
CA LEU A 25 -5.87 -8.99 -7.37
C LEU A 25 -7.29 -8.65 -7.81
N PHE A 26 -8.22 -8.70 -6.86
CA PHE A 26 -9.62 -8.42 -7.09
C PHE A 26 -10.02 -7.20 -6.29
N LEU A 27 -10.56 -6.18 -6.97
CA LEU A 27 -11.09 -5.00 -6.32
C LEU A 27 -12.59 -5.15 -6.06
N SER A 28 -13.03 -4.69 -4.90
CA SER A 28 -14.44 -4.64 -4.50
C SER A 28 -14.73 -3.38 -3.68
N GLU A 29 -15.97 -3.23 -3.21
CA GLU A 29 -16.41 -2.11 -2.36
C GLU A 29 -16.12 -0.73 -2.98
N GLY A 30 -16.35 -0.58 -4.28
CA GLY A 30 -16.07 0.68 -4.98
C GLY A 30 -14.57 1.03 -5.03
N ASN A 31 -13.71 0.03 -5.20
CA ASN A 31 -12.24 0.14 -5.21
C ASN A 31 -11.67 0.58 -3.87
N LYS A 32 -12.28 0.12 -2.77
CA LYS A 32 -11.80 0.33 -1.41
C LYS A 32 -11.19 -0.92 -0.81
N LYS A 33 -11.62 -2.08 -1.29
CA LYS A 33 -11.08 -3.37 -0.87
C LYS A 33 -10.33 -4.04 -2.00
N VAL A 34 -9.22 -4.69 -1.66
CA VAL A 34 -8.48 -5.58 -2.54
C VAL A 34 -8.26 -6.93 -1.87
N THR A 35 -8.52 -8.01 -2.58
CA THR A 35 -8.28 -9.38 -2.12
C THR A 35 -7.39 -10.14 -3.12
N ARG A 36 -6.75 -11.20 -2.64
CA ARG A 36 -6.06 -12.19 -3.49
C ARG A 36 -6.55 -13.60 -3.14
N GLU A 37 -7.69 -14.00 -3.69
CA GLU A 37 -8.33 -15.27 -3.34
C GLU A 37 -8.80 -16.10 -4.56
N GLY A 38 -8.46 -15.67 -5.78
CA GLY A 38 -9.01 -16.25 -7.01
C GLY A 38 -7.98 -16.50 -8.12
N THR A 39 -8.51 -16.88 -9.28
CA THR A 39 -7.77 -17.00 -10.55
C THR A 39 -7.36 -15.62 -11.10
N GLU A 40 -6.73 -15.55 -12.26
CA GLU A 40 -6.45 -14.25 -12.87
C GLU A 40 -7.76 -13.54 -13.29
N THR A 41 -7.83 -12.25 -12.99
CA THR A 41 -8.86 -11.33 -13.51
C THR A 41 -8.62 -11.01 -14.98
N GLU A 42 -9.70 -10.67 -15.68
CA GLU A 42 -9.67 -10.24 -17.09
C GLU A 42 -9.36 -8.75 -17.26
N TYR A 43 -8.69 -8.11 -16.28
CA TYR A 43 -8.41 -6.68 -16.38
C TYR A 43 -7.60 -6.36 -17.66
N PRO A 44 -8.04 -5.37 -18.47
CA PRO A 44 -7.35 -4.99 -19.70
C PRO A 44 -5.89 -4.65 -19.45
N ASP A 45 -5.04 -4.96 -20.43
CA ASP A 45 -3.62 -4.61 -20.33
C ASP A 45 -3.46 -3.09 -20.26
N HIS A 46 -2.56 -2.63 -19.40
CA HIS A 46 -2.37 -1.21 -19.14
C HIS A 46 -0.88 -0.92 -18.85
N PRO A 47 -0.30 0.19 -19.34
CA PRO A 47 1.12 0.49 -19.16
C PRO A 47 1.53 0.62 -17.69
N HIS A 48 0.59 1.00 -16.81
CA HIS A 48 0.83 1.13 -15.37
C HIS A 48 0.54 -0.13 -14.56
N ARG A 49 0.10 -1.23 -15.20
CA ARG A 49 -0.25 -2.48 -14.52
C ARG A 49 0.98 -3.24 -14.08
N PHE A 50 1.04 -3.66 -12.82
CA PHE A 50 2.07 -4.59 -12.36
C PHE A 50 1.87 -5.97 -13.01
N LYS A 51 2.95 -6.54 -13.55
CA LYS A 51 2.94 -7.86 -14.22
C LYS A 51 3.60 -9.00 -13.45
N CYS A 52 4.49 -8.69 -12.51
CA CYS A 52 5.29 -9.71 -11.80
C CYS A 52 4.81 -9.93 -10.37
N TRP A 53 4.57 -8.85 -9.63
CA TRP A 53 4.20 -8.92 -8.22
C TRP A 53 2.72 -8.59 -8.07
N SER A 54 2.04 -9.29 -7.14
CA SER A 54 0.65 -9.08 -6.75
C SER A 54 0.45 -7.76 -5.99
N GLN A 55 0.63 -6.66 -6.72
CA GLN A 55 0.65 -5.30 -6.18
C GLN A 55 -0.40 -4.40 -6.80
N ILE A 56 -0.73 -3.34 -6.06
CA ILE A 56 -1.61 -2.28 -6.48
C ILE A 56 -1.20 -0.96 -5.83
N LEU A 57 -1.42 0.16 -6.51
CA LEU A 57 -1.30 1.50 -5.94
C LEU A 57 -2.67 2.19 -5.80
N CYS A 58 -2.76 3.14 -4.88
CA CYS A 58 -3.85 4.09 -4.83
C CYS A 58 -3.79 5.06 -6.01
N ARG A 59 -4.95 5.58 -6.41
CA ARG A 59 -5.11 6.45 -7.57
C ARG A 59 -4.55 7.85 -7.34
N LYS A 60 -4.73 8.38 -6.12
CA LYS A 60 -4.29 9.73 -5.75
C LYS A 60 -2.96 9.64 -5.01
N ALA A 61 -2.09 10.60 -5.31
CA ALA A 61 -0.89 10.80 -4.53
C ALA A 61 -1.25 11.34 -3.13
N LEU A 62 -0.43 10.99 -2.15
CA LEU A 62 -0.37 11.63 -0.85
C LEU A 62 0.25 13.01 -1.06
N THR A 63 -0.53 14.05 -0.81
CA THR A 63 -0.14 15.45 -1.03
C THR A 63 -0.26 16.24 0.26
N GLY A 64 0.68 17.16 0.50
CA GLY A 64 0.71 18.01 1.70
C GLY A 64 1.88 17.69 2.63
N THR A 65 1.95 18.36 3.78
CA THR A 65 3.02 18.17 4.77
C THR A 65 2.78 16.96 5.67
N ARG A 66 1.51 16.55 5.84
CA ARG A 66 1.08 15.42 6.66
C ARG A 66 -0.14 14.76 6.03
N CYS A 67 -0.12 13.43 5.97
CA CYS A 67 -1.20 12.60 5.47
C CYS A 67 -1.47 11.49 6.48
N TYR A 68 -2.74 11.13 6.65
CA TYR A 68 -3.20 10.05 7.51
C TYR A 68 -4.16 9.15 6.74
N TRP A 69 -4.01 7.85 6.92
CA TRP A 69 -4.88 6.83 6.32
C TRP A 69 -4.96 5.63 7.27
N GLU A 70 -6.08 4.93 7.21
CA GLU A 70 -6.32 3.70 7.94
C GLU A 70 -6.68 2.60 6.95
N VAL A 71 -6.19 1.40 7.23
CA VAL A 71 -6.52 0.21 6.47
C VAL A 71 -6.77 -0.93 7.44
N GLU A 72 -7.80 -1.71 7.15
CA GLU A 72 -8.00 -3.00 7.77
C GLU A 72 -7.31 -4.07 6.92
N CYS A 73 -6.57 -4.96 7.58
CA CYS A 73 -5.78 -5.98 6.93
C CYS A 73 -6.21 -7.37 7.42
N SER A 74 -6.27 -8.33 6.52
CA SER A 74 -6.47 -9.74 6.88
C SER A 74 -5.56 -10.68 6.09
N GLY A 75 -5.28 -11.84 6.70
CA GLY A 75 -4.36 -12.84 6.17
C GLY A 75 -2.98 -12.76 6.80
N ASP A 76 -2.11 -13.67 6.37
CA ASP A 76 -0.85 -13.94 7.08
C ASP A 76 0.29 -13.02 6.68
N ASN A 77 0.33 -12.59 5.41
CA ASN A 77 1.49 -11.90 4.83
C ASN A 77 1.07 -10.79 3.84
N LEU A 78 1.42 -9.55 4.14
CA LEU A 78 1.19 -8.43 3.22
C LEU A 78 2.22 -7.32 3.40
N MET A 79 2.39 -6.48 2.37
CA MET A 79 3.17 -5.24 2.48
C MET A 79 2.30 -4.03 2.27
N ILE A 80 2.51 -3.02 3.11
CA ILE A 80 1.96 -1.67 2.94
C ILE A 80 3.14 -0.76 2.67
N GLY A 81 3.06 0.05 1.62
CA GLY A 81 4.16 0.93 1.27
C GLY A 81 3.73 2.17 0.51
N VAL A 82 4.70 3.04 0.28
CA VAL A 82 4.55 4.23 -0.56
C VAL A 82 5.59 4.18 -1.68
N ALA A 83 5.22 4.66 -2.87
CA ALA A 83 6.10 4.65 -4.02
C ALA A 83 5.98 5.94 -4.83
N TYR A 84 7.08 6.36 -5.46
CA TYR A 84 7.02 7.37 -6.52
C TYR A 84 6.24 6.85 -7.73
N LYS A 85 5.68 7.78 -8.50
CA LYS A 85 4.95 7.46 -9.73
C LYS A 85 5.82 6.68 -10.72
N GLY A 86 7.11 7.00 -10.77
CA GLY A 86 8.12 6.38 -11.62
C GLY A 86 8.66 5.02 -11.17
N LEU A 87 8.09 4.40 -10.12
CA LEU A 87 8.38 3.00 -9.79
C LEU A 87 8.03 2.10 -10.99
N SER A 88 8.91 1.15 -11.32
CA SER A 88 8.68 0.27 -12.46
C SER A 88 7.42 -0.57 -12.25
N ARG A 89 6.72 -0.87 -13.34
CA ARG A 89 5.52 -1.74 -13.37
C ARG A 89 5.79 -3.05 -14.10
N LYS A 90 6.90 -3.10 -14.84
CA LYS A 90 7.29 -4.19 -15.74
C LYS A 90 8.71 -4.63 -15.38
N GLY A 91 8.98 -5.91 -15.58
CA GLY A 91 10.20 -6.57 -15.15
C GLY A 91 9.88 -7.75 -14.22
N VAL A 92 10.86 -8.61 -13.99
CA VAL A 92 10.72 -9.86 -13.22
C VAL A 92 11.44 -9.80 -11.87
N GLY A 93 12.02 -8.66 -11.53
CA GLY A 93 12.90 -8.51 -10.39
C GLY A 93 12.43 -7.47 -9.36
N ARG A 94 13.39 -6.98 -8.61
CA ARG A 94 13.23 -6.06 -7.47
C ARG A 94 12.86 -4.63 -7.91
N GLU A 95 13.13 -4.26 -9.16
CA GLU A 95 12.88 -2.93 -9.72
C GLU A 95 11.41 -2.52 -9.72
N CYS A 96 10.49 -3.48 -9.72
CA CYS A 96 9.04 -3.23 -9.67
C CYS A 96 8.38 -3.62 -8.34
N GLY A 97 9.12 -4.23 -7.41
CA GLY A 97 8.61 -4.64 -6.09
C GLY A 97 8.66 -3.50 -5.07
N LEU A 98 7.57 -3.28 -4.34
CA LEU A 98 7.48 -2.28 -3.25
C LEU A 98 8.51 -2.57 -2.16
N GLY A 99 9.33 -1.57 -1.84
CA GLY A 99 10.37 -1.65 -0.81
C GLY A 99 11.67 -2.31 -1.24
N TYR A 100 11.80 -2.73 -2.50
CA TYR A 100 13.00 -3.40 -3.02
C TYR A 100 13.84 -2.51 -3.96
N ASN A 101 13.60 -1.21 -3.97
CA ASN A 101 14.27 -0.21 -4.82
C ASN A 101 14.29 1.16 -4.13
N ASP A 102 15.00 2.11 -4.73
CA ASP A 102 15.17 3.49 -4.26
C ASP A 102 13.95 4.41 -4.53
N LYS A 103 12.88 3.87 -5.14
CA LYS A 103 11.65 4.61 -5.47
C LYS A 103 10.46 4.22 -4.61
N SER A 104 10.64 3.32 -3.64
CA SER A 104 9.56 2.85 -2.78
C SER A 104 10.03 2.38 -1.41
N TRP A 105 9.14 2.52 -0.44
CA TRP A 105 9.37 2.15 0.96
C TRP A 105 8.17 1.34 1.46
N SER A 106 8.40 0.25 2.17
CA SER A 106 7.32 -0.62 2.65
C SER A 106 7.57 -1.18 4.05
N VAL A 107 6.47 -1.56 4.69
CA VAL A 107 6.41 -2.30 5.94
C VAL A 107 5.73 -3.64 5.64
N TYR A 108 6.30 -4.71 6.16
CA TYR A 108 5.82 -6.07 6.00
C TYR A 108 5.23 -6.60 7.30
N LEU A 109 4.05 -7.19 7.17
CA LEU A 109 3.31 -7.82 8.24
C LEU A 109 3.44 -9.34 8.07
N ASP A 110 4.01 -10.01 9.07
CA ASP A 110 4.07 -11.46 9.18
C ASP A 110 3.30 -11.87 10.45
N TRP A 111 2.03 -12.21 10.24
CA TRP A 111 1.12 -12.52 11.34
C TRP A 111 1.47 -13.82 12.05
N PRO A 112 1.80 -14.94 11.35
CA PRO A 112 2.23 -16.17 12.00
C PRO A 112 3.47 -16.00 12.89
N ALA A 113 4.44 -15.17 12.47
CA ALA A 113 5.62 -14.86 13.26
C ALA A 113 5.37 -13.79 14.33
N GLY A 114 4.19 -13.16 14.35
CA GLY A 114 3.87 -12.02 15.23
C GLY A 114 4.79 -10.82 14.99
N SER A 115 5.29 -10.63 13.77
CA SER A 115 6.33 -9.64 13.47
C SER A 115 5.85 -8.56 12.50
N LEU A 116 6.19 -7.31 12.83
CA LEU A 116 6.03 -6.13 11.99
C LEU A 116 7.43 -5.67 11.57
N SER A 117 7.80 -5.93 10.32
CA SER A 117 9.14 -5.64 9.79
C SER A 117 9.11 -4.36 8.94
N PHE A 118 9.97 -3.40 9.26
CA PHE A 118 10.17 -2.21 8.44
C PHE A 118 11.33 -2.50 7.49
N TYR A 119 11.10 -2.46 6.18
CA TYR A 119 12.20 -2.58 5.22
C TYR A 119 12.75 -1.19 4.91
N SER A 120 13.87 -0.85 5.55
CA SER A 120 14.72 0.28 5.23
C SER A 120 16.13 0.01 5.76
N VAL A 121 17.16 0.30 4.97
CA VAL A 121 18.56 0.02 5.33
C VAL A 121 19.08 1.07 6.34
N SER A 122 19.01 0.74 7.65
CA SER A 122 19.95 1.05 8.76
C SER A 122 19.26 1.09 10.15
N HIS A 123 20.06 1.15 11.23
CA HIS A 123 20.01 0.30 12.44
C HIS A 123 19.15 0.74 13.66
N THR A 124 18.34 -0.20 14.17
CA THR A 124 17.76 -0.40 15.54
C THR A 124 16.50 0.38 16.01
N MET A 125 15.66 -0.27 16.84
CA MET A 125 14.26 0.09 17.12
C MET A 125 13.98 0.86 18.43
N THR A 126 13.47 2.09 18.30
CA THR A 126 12.38 2.74 19.07
C THR A 126 12.01 4.00 18.29
N LEU A 127 10.74 4.15 17.87
CA LEU A 127 10.47 4.40 16.44
C LEU A 127 11.19 3.30 15.65
N LEU A 128 10.44 2.38 15.04
CA LEU A 128 11.07 1.29 14.30
C LEU A 128 12.07 1.85 13.29
N HIS A 129 11.64 2.89 12.56
CA HIS A 129 12.48 3.68 11.67
C HIS A 129 11.77 4.99 11.24
N ARG A 130 12.42 6.16 11.31
CA ARG A 130 12.00 7.42 10.64
C ARG A 130 13.10 7.78 9.68
N PHE A 131 12.81 7.69 8.40
CA PHE A 131 13.71 8.21 7.38
C PHE A 131 13.39 9.69 7.19
N ASN A 132 14.34 10.55 7.57
CA ASN A 132 14.27 11.96 7.18
C ASN A 132 14.79 12.06 5.76
N THR A 133 13.88 12.28 4.82
CA THR A 133 14.23 12.45 3.42
C THR A 133 13.43 13.58 2.80
N SER A 134 14.05 14.22 1.82
CA SER A 134 13.36 15.14 0.95
C SER A 134 12.79 14.32 -0.19
N PHE A 135 11.48 14.09 -0.15
CA PHE A 135 10.79 13.49 -1.29
C PHE A 135 10.88 14.44 -2.48
N THR A 136 11.34 13.92 -3.61
CA THR A 136 11.50 14.71 -4.83
C THR A 136 10.22 14.74 -5.67
N GLU A 137 9.28 13.82 -5.39
CA GLU A 137 8.02 13.66 -6.11
C GLU A 137 6.88 13.23 -5.15
N PRO A 138 5.61 13.43 -5.54
CA PRO A 138 4.47 12.90 -4.78
C PRO A 138 4.50 11.38 -4.66
N LEU A 139 4.09 10.89 -3.49
CA LEU A 139 4.07 9.46 -3.16
C LEU A 139 2.67 8.86 -3.37
N TYR A 140 2.62 7.62 -3.78
CA TYR A 140 1.39 6.85 -3.93
C TYR A 140 1.41 5.71 -2.93
N LEU A 141 0.36 5.60 -2.10
CA LEU A 141 0.18 4.44 -1.24
C LEU A 141 0.00 3.18 -2.09
N GLY A 142 0.54 2.06 -1.64
CA GLY A 142 0.50 0.80 -2.35
C GLY A 142 0.51 -0.41 -1.43
N PHE A 143 0.04 -1.52 -1.98
CA PHE A 143 -0.11 -2.78 -1.27
C PHE A 143 0.44 -3.93 -2.10
N TRP A 144 1.13 -4.86 -1.45
CA TRP A 144 1.42 -6.19 -1.98
C TRP A 144 0.68 -7.22 -1.14
N LEU A 145 -0.02 -8.15 -1.78
CA LEU A 145 -0.82 -9.16 -1.10
C LEU A 145 -0.30 -10.56 -1.37
N HIS A 146 -0.10 -11.35 -0.31
CA HIS A 146 0.04 -12.79 -0.43
C HIS A 146 -1.32 -13.45 -0.72
N LEU A 147 -1.31 -14.72 -1.11
CA LEU A 147 -2.54 -15.50 -1.32
C LEU A 147 -3.38 -15.50 -0.03
N ASN A 148 -4.70 -15.38 -0.20
CA ASN A 148 -5.74 -15.29 0.84
C ASN A 148 -5.62 -14.09 1.76
N CYS A 149 -4.91 -13.04 1.35
CA CYS A 149 -4.86 -11.77 2.08
C CYS A 149 -5.86 -10.77 1.50
N SER A 150 -6.28 -9.82 2.34
CA SER A 150 -7.07 -8.67 1.91
C SER A 150 -6.66 -7.38 2.61
N VAL A 151 -6.91 -6.26 1.95
CA VAL A 151 -6.77 -4.92 2.49
C VAL A 151 -8.02 -4.12 2.17
N THR A 152 -8.62 -3.50 3.17
CA THR A 152 -9.74 -2.58 3.04
C THR A 152 -9.32 -1.19 3.48
N ILE A 153 -9.46 -0.20 2.62
CA ILE A 153 -9.22 1.21 2.95
C ILE A 153 -10.40 1.71 3.79
N SER A 154 -10.11 2.04 5.05
CA SER A 154 -11.12 2.56 5.96
C SER A 154 -11.57 3.95 5.53
N HIS A 155 -12.84 4.22 5.77
CA HIS A 155 -13.38 5.58 5.72
C HIS A 155 -13.45 6.10 7.14
N LEU A 156 -13.00 7.34 7.37
CA LEU A 156 -13.49 8.08 8.53
C LEU A 156 -14.90 8.57 8.17
N THR A 157 -15.91 7.81 8.56
CA THR A 157 -17.26 8.36 8.70
C THR A 157 -17.29 9.12 10.03
N PRO A 158 -17.68 10.41 10.07
CA PRO A 158 -17.87 11.13 11.33
C PRO A 158 -18.93 10.52 12.27
N CYS A 159 -19.54 9.39 11.90
CA CYS A 159 -20.72 8.82 12.55
C CYS A 159 -20.53 7.38 13.06
N ASP A 160 -19.32 6.82 13.03
CA ASP A 160 -19.06 5.54 13.70
C ASP A 160 -18.86 5.80 15.20
N HIS A 161 -19.98 6.02 15.88
CA HIS A 161 -20.17 6.22 17.32
C HIS A 161 -21.12 5.16 17.86
#